data_AF-A0A9D8J0B0-F1
#
_entry.id   AF-A0A9D8J0B0-F1
#
_cell.length_a   1.000
_cell.length_b   1.000
_cell.length_c   1.000
_cell.angle_alpha   90.00
_cell.angle_beta   90.00
_cell.angle_gamma   90.00
#
_symmetry.space_group_name_H-M   'P 1'
#
loop_
_entity.id
_entity.type
_entity.pdbx_description
1 polymer ?
#
loop_
_entity_poly.entity_id
_entity_poly.type
_entity_poly.pdbx_seq_one_letter_code
_entity_poly.pdbx_strand_id
1 'polypeptide(L)'
;MSQIKKPLETRRASGLIEIRALDNDAQTVELSFSSESPVERQFGAEILDHAPGSVRIGRLNGAAPLLVNHNPDDQVGVVESAR
;
A
#
# COMPACT_ATOMS: atom_id res chain seq x y z
N MET A 1 -35.37 4.74 24.84
CA MET A 1 -33.89 4.71 24.90
C MET A 1 -33.33 4.88 23.50
N SER A 2 -32.81 6.06 23.18
CA SER A 2 -32.17 6.37 21.90
C SER A 2 -30.68 6.05 22.03
N GLN A 3 -30.21 5.01 21.36
CA GLN A 3 -28.79 4.68 21.34
C GLN A 3 -28.09 5.59 20.32
N ILE A 4 -27.28 6.52 20.82
CA ILE A 4 -26.41 7.38 20.02
C ILE A 4 -25.33 6.47 19.40
N LYS A 5 -25.38 6.26 18.08
CA LYS A 5 -24.31 5.56 17.35
C LYS A 5 -23.03 6.41 17.45
N LYS A 6 -21.99 5.87 18.12
CA LYS A 6 -20.66 6.47 18.10
C LYS A 6 -20.18 6.60 16.64
N PRO A 7 -19.52 7.71 16.27
CA PRO A 7 -18.98 7.85 14.92
C PRO A 7 -17.94 6.76 14.66
N LEU A 8 -17.96 6.20 13.44
CA LEU A 8 -16.95 5.23 13.01
C LEU A 8 -15.59 5.94 12.92
N GLU A 9 -14.67 5.55 13.79
CA GLU A 9 -13.28 6.00 13.73
C GLU A 9 -12.62 5.41 12.47
N THR A 10 -12.36 6.27 11.48
CA THR A 10 -11.61 5.86 10.30
C THR A 10 -10.13 5.86 10.64
N ARG A 11 -9.55 4.69 10.89
CA ARG A 11 -8.10 4.56 11.07
C ARG A 11 -7.42 4.63 9.71
N ARG A 12 -6.87 5.81 9.38
CA ARG A 12 -5.97 5.97 8.24
C ARG A 12 -4.56 5.58 8.67
N ALA A 13 -4.01 4.54 8.05
CA ALA A 13 -2.58 4.28 8.14
C ALA A 13 -1.88 5.22 7.14
N SER A 14 -1.27 6.28 7.64
CA SER A 14 -0.34 7.13 6.88
C SER A 14 1.08 6.75 7.30
N GLY A 15 1.85 6.17 6.39
CA GLY A 15 3.27 5.88 6.59
C GLY A 15 4.13 6.84 5.77
N LEU A 16 5.32 7.18 6.27
CA LEU A 16 6.37 7.71 5.41
C LEU A 16 6.76 6.61 4.42
N ILE A 17 6.72 6.94 3.13
CA ILE A 17 7.29 6.08 2.09
C ILE A 17 8.74 6.51 1.94
N GLU A 18 9.66 5.59 2.20
CA GLU A 18 11.07 5.77 1.87
C GLU A 18 11.29 5.42 0.40
N ILE A 19 11.85 6.38 -0.35
CA ILE A 19 12.30 6.12 -1.72
C ILE A 19 13.62 5.36 -1.63
N ARG A 20 13.62 4.09 -2.04
CA ARG A 20 14.82 3.23 -1.94
C ARG A 20 15.82 3.49 -3.06
N ALA A 21 15.32 3.78 -4.24
CA ALA A 21 16.11 4.11 -5.41
C ALA A 21 15.34 5.10 -6.30
N LEU A 22 16.07 5.98 -6.97
CA LEU A 22 15.56 6.95 -7.93
C LEU A 22 16.43 6.85 -9.18
N ASP A 23 15.80 6.57 -10.32
CA ASP A 23 16.41 6.68 -11.63
C ASP A 23 15.92 7.98 -12.27
N ASN A 24 16.81 8.97 -12.40
CA ASN A 24 16.46 10.27 -12.94
C ASN A 24 16.32 10.25 -14.47
N ASP A 25 17.00 9.33 -15.15
CA ASP A 25 16.95 9.23 -16.61
C ASP A 25 15.63 8.57 -17.03
N ALA A 26 15.23 7.51 -16.32
CA ALA A 26 13.95 6.83 -16.53
C ALA A 26 12.76 7.52 -15.82
N GLN A 27 13.01 8.45 -14.90
CA GLN A 27 12.01 9.06 -14.00
C GLN A 27 11.22 8.02 -13.18
N THR A 28 11.91 6.99 -12.70
CA THR A 28 11.31 5.91 -11.90
C THR A 28 11.80 5.94 -10.45
N VAL A 29 10.93 5.52 -9.55
CA VAL A 29 11.24 5.37 -8.12
C VAL A 29 10.91 3.97 -7.63
N GLU A 30 11.79 3.39 -6.83
CA GLU A 30 11.53 2.14 -6.15
C GLU A 30 10.85 2.38 -4.79
N LEU A 31 9.67 1.78 -4.62
CA LEU A 31 8.84 1.89 -3.43
C LEU A 31 8.52 0.51 -2.85
N SER A 32 8.26 0.46 -1.54
CA SER A 32 7.78 -0.75 -0.86
C SER A 32 6.32 -0.62 -0.47
N PHE A 33 5.52 -1.64 -0.82
CA PHE A 33 4.09 -1.67 -0.54
C PHE A 33 3.73 -2.33 0.79
N SER A 34 4.62 -3.15 1.33
CA SER A 34 4.39 -3.91 2.57
C SER A 34 5.71 -4.22 3.27
N SER A 35 5.63 -4.61 4.54
CA SER A 35 6.76 -5.03 5.36
C SER A 35 6.38 -6.24 6.23
N GLU A 36 7.39 -6.93 6.75
CA GLU A 36 7.23 -7.98 7.76
C GLU A 36 7.17 -7.41 9.19
N SER A 37 6.96 -6.10 9.33
CA SER A 37 6.83 -5.47 10.65
C SER A 37 5.55 -5.99 11.32
N PRO A 38 5.61 -6.53 12.55
CA PRO A 38 4.43 -7.05 13.22
C PRO A 38 3.40 -5.95 13.50
N VAL A 39 2.13 -6.24 13.23
CA VAL A 39 1.01 -5.34 13.55
C VAL A 39 0.04 -6.06 14.47
N GLU A 40 -0.30 -5.41 15.60
CA GLU A 40 -1.25 -5.96 16.56
C GLU A 40 -2.67 -6.02 16.00
N ARG A 41 -3.27 -7.21 16.06
CA ARG A 41 -4.67 -7.51 15.70
C ARG A 41 -5.41 -8.12 16.90
N GLN A 42 -6.73 -8.26 16.77
CA GLN A 42 -7.55 -8.89 17.82
C GLN A 42 -7.14 -10.35 18.15
N PHE A 43 -6.43 -11.00 17.23
CA PHE A 43 -5.95 -12.38 17.34
C PHE A 43 -4.44 -12.47 17.65
N GLY A 44 -3.79 -11.35 17.97
CA GLY A 44 -2.34 -11.26 18.23
C GLY A 44 -1.58 -10.51 17.13
N ALA A 45 -0.27 -10.67 17.11
CA ALA A 45 0.60 -10.03 16.14
C ALA A 45 0.49 -10.70 14.76
N GLU A 46 0.10 -9.90 13.76
CA GLU A 46 0.08 -10.29 12.35
C GLU A 46 1.39 -9.88 11.67
N ILE A 47 2.03 -10.82 10.98
CA ILE A 47 3.18 -10.58 10.12
C ILE A 47 2.78 -11.06 8.73
N LEU A 48 3.01 -10.23 7.72
CA LEU A 48 2.72 -10.58 6.33
C LEU A 48 3.82 -11.49 5.78
N ASP A 49 3.43 -12.57 5.08
CA ASP A 49 4.36 -13.45 4.36
C ASP A 49 4.52 -13.00 2.89
N HIS A 50 5.76 -12.91 2.45
CA HIS A 50 6.16 -12.49 1.10
C HIS A 50 6.73 -13.62 0.24
N ALA A 51 6.54 -14.89 0.63
CA ALA A 51 6.91 -16.02 -0.22
C ALA A 51 6.20 -15.94 -1.60
N PRO A 52 6.79 -16.49 -2.69
CA PRO A 52 6.24 -16.38 -4.04
C PRO A 52 4.80 -16.88 -4.24
N GLY A 53 4.29 -17.75 -3.36
CA GLY A 53 2.90 -18.23 -3.38
C GLY A 53 1.92 -17.36 -2.56
N SER A 54 2.43 -16.46 -1.74
CA SER A 54 1.66 -15.68 -0.76
C SER A 54 1.25 -14.31 -1.31
N VAL A 55 1.81 -13.90 -2.46
CA VAL A 55 1.56 -12.60 -3.08
C VAL A 55 1.00 -12.76 -4.50
N ARG A 56 -0.04 -11.98 -4.86
CA ARG A 56 -0.57 -11.90 -6.23
C ARG A 56 -0.22 -10.56 -6.87
N ILE A 57 0.95 -10.50 -7.52
CA ILE A 57 1.48 -9.27 -8.13
C ILE A 57 0.97 -8.97 -9.54
N GLY A 58 0.18 -9.87 -10.14
CA GLY A 58 -0.28 -9.74 -11.54
C GLY A 58 -1.00 -8.43 -11.85
N ARG A 59 -1.76 -7.87 -10.90
CA ARG A 59 -2.38 -6.54 -11.06
C ARG A 59 -1.33 -5.44 -11.16
N LEU A 60 -0.33 -5.46 -10.29
CA LEU A 60 0.72 -4.43 -10.26
C LEU A 60 1.54 -4.46 -11.56
N ASN A 61 1.90 -5.65 -12.01
CA ASN A 61 2.59 -5.87 -13.29
C ASN A 61 1.71 -5.66 -14.53
N GLY A 62 0.41 -5.36 -14.34
CA GLY A 62 -0.55 -5.03 -15.40
C GLY A 62 -0.74 -3.53 -15.58
N ALA A 63 0.31 -2.72 -15.37
CA ALA A 63 0.26 -1.27 -15.43
C ALA A 63 -0.71 -0.63 -14.42
N ALA A 64 -0.62 -1.03 -13.14
CA ALA A 64 -1.46 -0.46 -12.08
C ALA A 64 -1.22 1.06 -11.91
N PRO A 65 -2.29 1.88 -11.74
CA PRO A 65 -2.16 3.32 -11.61
C PRO A 65 -1.64 3.72 -10.23
N LEU A 66 -0.72 4.69 -10.19
CA LEU A 66 -0.31 5.38 -8.97
C LEU A 66 -1.19 6.63 -8.78
N LEU A 67 -2.01 6.62 -7.73
CA LEU A 67 -3.03 7.63 -7.49
C LEU A 67 -2.71 8.49 -6.28
N VAL A 68 -3.00 9.78 -6.36
CA VAL A 68 -2.93 10.68 -5.21
C VAL A 68 -4.17 10.47 -4.34
N ASN A 69 -3.98 10.17 -3.06
CA ASN A 69 -5.07 10.03 -2.08
C ASN A 69 -6.19 9.05 -2.48
N HIS A 70 -5.88 8.02 -3.27
CA HIS A 70 -6.87 7.09 -3.84
C HIS A 70 -7.91 7.76 -4.76
N ASN A 71 -7.62 8.95 -5.29
CA ASN A 71 -8.48 9.61 -6.27
C ASN A 71 -8.22 9.02 -7.66
N PRO A 72 -9.17 8.29 -8.28
CA PRO A 72 -8.99 7.73 -9.62
C PRO A 72 -8.87 8.80 -10.71
N ASP A 73 -9.31 10.03 -10.45
CA ASP A 73 -9.19 11.15 -11.38
C ASP A 73 -7.81 11.85 -11.29
N ASP A 74 -6.95 11.45 -10.33
CA ASP A 74 -5.63 12.06 -10.09
C ASP A 74 -4.53 10.99 -10.13
N GLN A 75 -4.26 10.49 -11.33
CA GLN A 75 -3.20 9.53 -11.61
C GLN A 75 -1.89 10.26 -11.93
N VAL A 76 -0.85 9.97 -11.14
CA VAL A 76 0.48 10.59 -11.22
C VAL A 76 1.57 9.64 -11.73
N GLY A 77 1.23 8.38 -11.98
CA GLY A 77 2.19 7.41 -12.51
C GLY A 77 1.58 6.04 -12.77
N VAL A 78 2.46 5.10 -13.11
CA VAL A 78 2.12 3.70 -13.38
C VAL A 78 3.20 2.79 -12.80
N VAL A 79 2.81 1.61 -12.34
CA VAL A 79 3.75 0.58 -11.93
C VAL A 79 4.34 -0.08 -13.17
N GLU A 80 5.65 0.06 -13.37
CA GLU A 80 6.38 -0.59 -14.46
C GLU A 80 6.75 -2.04 -14.14
N SER A 81 7.10 -2.31 -12.88
CA SER A 81 7.37 -3.65 -12.38
C SER A 81 7.14 -3.76 -10.87
N ALA A 82 6.78 -4.96 -10.42
CA ALA A 82 6.64 -5.36 -9.03
C ALA A 82 7.22 -6.76 -8.84
N ARG A 83 7.86 -6.96 -7.68
CA ARG A 83 8.56 -8.18 -7.28
C ARG A 83 8.30 -8.50 -5.82
#